data_AF-A0A8T0E0G2-F1
#
_entry.id   AF-A0A8T0E0G2-F1
#
_cell.length_a   1.000
_cell.length_b   1.000
_cell.length_c   1.000
_cell.angle_alpha   90.00
_cell.angle_beta   90.00
_cell.angle_gamma   90.00
#
_symmetry.space_group_name_H-M   'P 1'
#
loop_
_entity.id
_entity.type
_entity.pdbx_description
1 polymer ?
#
loop_
_entity_poly.entity_id
_entity_poly.type
_entity_poly.pdbx_seq_one_letter_code
_entity_poly.pdbx_strand_id
1 'polypeptide(L)'
;MEKDITSLNRTRGGIKAQITRLLASIKDQQLEDVEIEEIEVKLDKVRKLNQQFELLRQDYYKVVKKDEDLVEIENSFEDIDSDLLKLEVSLKKLFNNCMHENGNAKINKSNDVNIKLPEIPLPKFSG
;
A
#
# COMPACT_ATOMS: atom_id res chain seq x y z
N MET A 1 7.80 11.93 -31.26
CA MET A 1 9.20 11.63 -30.92
C MET A 1 9.24 10.17 -30.52
N GLU A 2 9.95 9.33 -31.27
CA GLU A 2 10.11 7.91 -30.95
C GLU A 2 10.89 7.79 -29.64
N LYS A 3 10.41 6.99 -28.68
CA LYS A 3 11.10 6.82 -27.38
C LYS A 3 12.37 6.01 -27.61
N ASP A 4 13.52 6.55 -27.22
CA ASP A 4 14.80 5.84 -27.28
C ASP A 4 15.16 5.19 -25.93
N ILE A 5 16.07 4.22 -25.95
CA ILE A 5 16.51 3.47 -24.76
C ILE A 5 17.02 4.42 -23.65
N THR A 6 17.68 5.52 -24.01
CA THR A 6 18.21 6.50 -23.06
C THR A 6 17.08 7.20 -22.29
N SER A 7 16.03 7.60 -23.00
CA SER A 7 14.84 8.24 -22.42
C SER A 7 14.05 7.28 -21.53
N LEU A 8 13.96 6.00 -21.92
CA LEU A 8 13.35 4.95 -21.10
C LEU A 8 14.17 4.71 -19.83
N ASN A 9 15.50 4.64 -19.93
CA ASN A 9 16.40 4.48 -18.78
C ASN A 9 16.27 5.63 -17.77
N ARG A 10 16.14 6.87 -18.24
CA ARG A 10 15.88 8.03 -17.37
C ARG A 10 14.54 7.92 -16.65
N THR A 11 13.49 7.51 -17.38
CA THR A 11 12.16 7.29 -16.80
C THR A 11 12.20 6.19 -15.74
N ARG A 12 12.87 5.07 -16.03
CA ARG A 12 13.12 3.98 -15.08
C ARG A 12 13.81 4.47 -13.81
N GLY A 13 14.88 5.25 -13.96
CA GLY A 13 15.60 5.85 -12.83
C GLY A 13 14.71 6.79 -11.99
N GLY A 14 13.85 7.58 -12.65
CA GLY A 14 12.88 8.44 -11.97
C GLY A 14 11.83 7.65 -11.17
N ILE A 15 11.35 6.53 -11.69
CA ILE A 15 10.43 5.62 -10.97
C ILE A 15 11.15 5.03 -9.75
N LYS A 16 12.35 4.46 -9.92
CA LYS A 16 13.16 3.92 -8.81
C LYS A 16 13.37 4.96 -7.70
N ALA A 17 13.74 6.18 -8.06
CA ALA A 17 13.95 7.25 -7.09
C ALA A 17 12.68 7.61 -6.29
N GLN A 18 11.51 7.61 -6.93
CA GLN A 18 10.24 7.86 -6.25
C GLN A 18 9.87 6.73 -5.30
N ILE A 19 10.06 5.47 -5.73
CA ILE A 19 9.87 4.28 -4.90
C ILE A 19 10.76 4.34 -3.66
N THR A 20 12.05 4.61 -3.82
CA THR A 20 13.01 4.73 -2.70
C THR A 20 12.58 5.80 -1.70
N ARG A 21 12.12 6.97 -2.18
CA ARG A 21 11.62 8.05 -1.30
C ARG A 21 10.37 7.62 -0.53
N LEU A 22 9.43 6.94 -1.19
CA LEU A 22 8.23 6.43 -0.52
C LEU A 22 8.58 5.37 0.53
N LEU A 23 9.50 4.45 0.22
CA LEU A 23 9.97 3.42 1.15
C LEU A 23 10.61 4.05 2.39
N ALA A 24 11.46 5.06 2.21
CA ALA A 24 12.05 5.80 3.32
C ALA A 24 10.96 6.49 4.17
N SER A 25 10.00 7.16 3.52
CA SER A 25 8.93 7.86 4.23
C SER A 25 8.03 6.97 5.08
N ILE A 26 7.92 5.67 4.74
CA ILE A 26 7.15 4.68 5.52
C ILE A 26 8.01 4.09 6.65
N LYS A 27 9.31 3.86 6.41
CA LYS A 27 10.22 3.36 7.45
C LYS A 27 10.40 4.34 8.60
N ASP A 28 10.43 5.63 8.29
CA ASP A 28 10.72 6.68 9.27
C ASP A 28 9.46 7.15 10.04
N GLN A 29 8.27 6.65 9.66
CA GLN A 29 7.02 7.01 10.32
C GLN A 29 6.73 6.16 11.55
N GLN A 30 6.57 6.82 12.70
CA GLN A 30 5.98 6.24 13.91
C GLN A 30 4.47 6.13 13.71
N LEU A 31 3.87 4.99 14.07
CA LEU A 31 2.44 4.68 13.85
C LEU A 31 1.47 5.71 14.46
N GLU A 32 1.86 6.41 15.52
CA GLU A 32 1.01 7.33 16.28
C GLU A 32 0.81 8.70 15.59
N ASP A 33 1.67 9.08 14.63
CA ASP A 33 1.66 10.40 13.99
C ASP A 33 1.13 10.38 12.54
N VAL A 34 0.63 9.24 12.06
CA VAL A 34 0.22 9.10 10.65
C VAL A 34 -1.28 9.34 10.48
N GLU A 35 -1.63 10.41 9.78
CA GLU A 35 -3.01 10.70 9.35
C GLU A 35 -3.45 9.77 8.22
N ILE A 36 -4.72 9.36 8.26
CA ILE A 36 -5.33 8.47 7.27
C ILE A 36 -5.20 9.06 5.86
N GLU A 37 -5.47 10.35 5.73
CA GLU A 37 -5.40 11.11 4.47
C GLU A 37 -3.98 11.05 3.87
N GLU A 38 -2.93 11.06 4.69
CA GLU A 38 -1.56 10.94 4.22
C GLU A 38 -1.29 9.55 3.64
N ILE A 39 -1.82 8.50 4.28
CA ILE A 39 -1.71 7.11 3.79
C ILE A 39 -2.44 6.96 2.45
N GLU A 40 -3.64 7.53 2.32
CA GLU A 40 -4.41 7.52 1.06
C GLU A 40 -3.66 8.23 -0.07
N VAL A 41 -3.07 9.40 0.21
CA VAL A 41 -2.23 10.12 -0.77
C VAL A 41 -1.03 9.27 -1.19
N LYS A 42 -0.38 8.56 -0.26
CA LYS A 42 0.73 7.66 -0.58
C LYS A 42 0.27 6.46 -1.42
N LEU A 43 -0.90 5.88 -1.13
CA LEU A 43 -1.49 4.79 -1.93
C LEU A 43 -1.81 5.25 -3.36
N ASP A 44 -2.36 6.46 -3.54
CA ASP A 44 -2.60 7.02 -4.89
C ASP A 44 -1.28 7.24 -5.65
N LYS A 45 -0.23 7.69 -4.97
CA LYS A 45 1.12 7.80 -5.58
C LYS A 45 1.65 6.43 -6.03
N VAL A 46 1.52 5.38 -5.21
CA VAL A 46 1.92 4.02 -5.60
C VAL A 46 1.12 3.54 -6.81
N ARG A 47 -0.20 3.77 -6.82
CA ARG A 47 -1.05 3.43 -7.99
C ARG A 47 -0.59 4.12 -9.27
N LYS A 48 -0.28 5.42 -9.21
CA LYS A 48 0.25 6.18 -10.34
C LYS A 48 1.62 5.66 -10.79
N LEU A 49 2.49 5.29 -9.86
CA LEU A 49 3.79 4.69 -10.17
C LEU A 49 3.64 3.33 -10.86
N ASN A 50 2.73 2.47 -10.40
CA ASN A 50 2.41 1.21 -11.08
C ASN A 50 1.97 1.44 -12.53
N GLN A 51 1.07 2.40 -12.76
CA GLN A 51 0.62 2.72 -14.13
C GLN A 51 1.77 3.23 -15.01
N GLN A 52 2.64 4.09 -14.48
CA GLN A 52 3.81 4.59 -15.21
C GLN A 52 4.81 3.46 -15.50
N PHE A 53 5.00 2.55 -14.55
CA PHE A 53 5.89 1.40 -14.68
C PHE A 53 5.40 0.42 -15.74
N GLU A 54 4.11 0.11 -15.78
CA GLU A 54 3.53 -0.75 -16.81
C GLU A 54 3.66 -0.15 -18.22
N LEU A 55 3.41 1.15 -18.37
CA LEU A 55 3.63 1.85 -19.64
C LEU A 55 5.11 1.82 -20.05
N LEU A 56 6.01 2.04 -19.10
CA LEU A 56 7.44 1.97 -19.32
C LEU A 56 7.87 0.57 -19.80
N ARG A 57 7.40 -0.48 -19.12
CA ARG A 57 7.66 -1.89 -19.46
C ARG A 57 7.24 -2.20 -20.91
N GLN A 58 6.03 -1.80 -21.28
CA GLN A 58 5.53 -1.94 -22.65
C GLN A 58 6.39 -1.20 -23.68
N ASP A 59 6.89 -0.01 -23.34
CA ASP A 59 7.73 0.76 -24.24
C ASP A 59 9.12 0.15 -24.41
N TYR A 60 9.70 -0.46 -23.37
CA TYR A 60 10.94 -1.22 -23.51
C TYR A 60 10.79 -2.40 -24.47
N TYR A 61 9.71 -3.17 -24.38
CA TYR A 61 9.48 -4.30 -25.31
C TYR A 61 9.32 -3.87 -26.77
N LYS A 62 8.94 -2.61 -27.04
CA LYS A 62 8.84 -2.09 -28.41
C LYS A 62 10.20 -1.67 -28.97
N VAL A 63 11.12 -1.25 -28.10
CA VAL A 63 12.39 -0.61 -28.49
C VAL A 63 13.57 -1.56 -28.43
N VAL A 64 13.60 -2.47 -27.44
CA VAL A 64 14.70 -3.43 -27.26
C VAL A 64 14.49 -4.60 -28.21
N LYS A 65 15.51 -4.91 -29.02
CA LYS A 65 15.46 -5.96 -30.06
C LYS A 65 16.40 -7.14 -29.81
N LYS A 66 17.27 -7.04 -28.79
CA LYS A 66 18.23 -8.08 -28.43
C LYS A 66 17.79 -8.76 -27.14
N ASP A 67 17.78 -10.09 -27.15
CA ASP A 67 17.33 -10.90 -26.02
C ASP A 67 18.24 -10.76 -24.80
N GLU A 68 19.55 -10.60 -25.00
CA GLU A 68 20.52 -10.40 -23.90
C GLU A 68 20.23 -9.12 -23.09
N ASP A 69 19.92 -8.02 -23.79
CA ASP A 69 19.56 -6.75 -23.17
C ASP A 69 18.18 -6.84 -22.46
N LEU A 70 17.28 -7.68 -22.97
CA LEU A 70 15.97 -7.92 -22.35
C LEU A 70 16.10 -8.61 -20.99
N VAL A 71 17.02 -9.56 -20.82
CA VAL A 71 17.20 -10.27 -19.54
C VAL A 71 17.60 -9.31 -18.41
N GLU A 72 18.56 -8.42 -18.66
CA GLU A 72 18.97 -7.42 -17.66
C GLU A 72 17.83 -6.46 -17.32
N ILE A 73 17.04 -6.07 -18.33
CA ILE A 73 15.89 -5.20 -18.17
C ILE A 73 14.78 -5.88 -17.37
N GLU A 74 14.49 -7.16 -17.61
CA GLU A 74 13.52 -7.95 -16.85
C GLU A 74 13.90 -8.06 -15.38
N ASN A 75 15.16 -8.38 -15.07
CA ASN A 75 15.60 -8.43 -13.68
C ASN A 75 15.38 -7.07 -12.99
N SER A 76 15.72 -5.98 -13.68
CA SER A 76 15.45 -4.65 -13.15
C SER A 76 13.95 -4.32 -13.03
N PHE A 77 13.08 -4.95 -13.82
CA PHE A 77 11.63 -4.78 -13.71
C PHE A 77 11.06 -5.57 -12.54
N GLU A 78 11.54 -6.80 -12.33
CA GLU A 78 11.17 -7.61 -11.18
C GLU A 78 11.52 -6.93 -9.86
N ASP A 79 12.69 -6.29 -9.77
CA ASP A 79 13.07 -5.47 -8.60
C ASP A 79 12.06 -4.34 -8.33
N ILE A 80 11.68 -3.61 -9.38
CA ILE A 80 10.74 -2.48 -9.28
C ILE A 80 9.35 -2.97 -8.85
N ASP A 81 8.88 -4.06 -9.47
CA ASP A 81 7.58 -4.66 -9.20
C ASP A 81 7.51 -5.18 -7.75
N SER A 82 8.57 -5.86 -7.30
CA SER A 82 8.72 -6.30 -5.91
C SER A 82 8.62 -5.14 -4.92
N ASP A 83 9.29 -4.02 -5.19
CA ASP A 83 9.29 -2.87 -4.30
C ASP A 83 7.95 -2.11 -4.31
N LEU A 84 7.28 -2.02 -5.45
CA LEU A 84 5.93 -1.46 -5.56
C LEU A 84 4.91 -2.31 -4.79
N LEU A 85 5.00 -3.64 -4.90
CA LEU A 85 4.16 -4.56 -4.13
C LEU A 85 4.40 -4.41 -2.63
N LYS A 86 5.66 -4.35 -2.19
CA LYS A 86 6.01 -4.12 -0.77
C LYS A 86 5.43 -2.80 -0.27
N LEU A 87 5.52 -1.72 -1.07
CA LEU A 87 4.96 -0.41 -0.73
C LEU A 87 3.44 -0.49 -0.56
N GLU A 88 2.74 -1.09 -1.52
CA GLU A 88 1.29 -1.21 -1.50
C GLU A 88 0.81 -1.99 -0.28
N VAL A 89 1.42 -3.15 -0.01
CA VAL A 89 1.09 -3.99 1.15
C VAL A 89 1.36 -3.24 2.47
N SER A 90 2.50 -2.56 2.57
CA SER A 90 2.88 -1.83 3.79
C SER A 90 1.91 -0.68 4.09
N LEU A 91 1.55 0.10 3.07
CA LEU A 91 0.58 1.19 3.21
C LEU A 91 -0.83 0.68 3.54
N LYS A 92 -1.29 -0.40 2.90
CA LYS A 92 -2.58 -1.02 3.22
C LYS A 92 -2.63 -1.54 4.67
N LYS A 93 -1.53 -2.13 5.14
CA LYS A 93 -1.41 -2.56 6.54
C LYS A 93 -1.47 -1.36 7.49
N LEU A 94 -0.74 -0.30 7.19
CA LEU A 94 -0.74 0.95 7.97
C LEU A 94 -2.14 1.57 8.02
N PHE A 95 -2.82 1.65 6.87
CA PHE A 95 -4.18 2.15 6.75
C PHE A 95 -5.15 1.36 7.64
N ASN A 96 -5.13 0.03 7.55
CA ASN A 96 -5.98 -0.82 8.36
C ASN A 96 -5.71 -0.63 9.87
N ASN A 97 -4.43 -0.57 10.27
CA ASN A 97 -4.07 -0.34 11.67
C ASN A 97 -4.63 0.99 12.19
N CYS A 98 -4.45 2.08 11.44
CA CYS A 98 -4.97 3.40 11.82
C CYS A 98 -6.51 3.40 11.95
N MET A 99 -7.21 2.70 11.05
CA MET A 99 -8.67 2.53 11.13
C MET A 99 -9.11 1.75 12.37
N HIS A 100 -8.37 0.70 12.75
CA HIS A 100 -8.69 -0.12 13.92
C HIS A 100 -8.36 0.59 15.24
N GLU A 101 -7.28 1.36 15.32
CA GLU A 101 -6.94 2.17 16.50
C GLU A 101 -7.97 3.27 16.76
N ASN A 102 -8.44 3.96 15.72
CA ASN A 102 -9.54 4.92 15.81
C ASN A 102 -10.89 4.28 16.19
N GLY A 103 -11.10 3.01 15.83
CA GLY A 103 -12.27 2.23 16.23
C GLY A 103 -12.24 1.84 17.72
N ASN A 104 -11.10 1.39 18.22
CA ASN A 104 -10.93 0.96 19.61
C ASN A 104 -10.85 2.13 20.61
N ALA A 105 -10.34 3.30 20.20
CA ALA A 105 -10.35 4.50 21.03
C ALA A 105 -11.77 5.02 21.32
N LYS A 106 -12.77 4.69 20.49
CA LYS A 106 -14.19 5.01 20.74
C LYS A 106 -14.91 3.99 21.63
N ILE A 107 -14.43 2.76 21.74
CA ILE A 107 -15.08 1.71 22.54
C ILE A 107 -14.71 1.81 24.03
N ASN A 108 -13.52 2.32 24.36
CA ASN A 108 -13.07 2.43 25.75
C ASN A 108 -13.64 3.65 26.52
N LYS A 109 -14.68 4.31 25.98
CA LYS A 109 -15.52 5.29 26.70
C LYS A 109 -16.97 4.81 26.85
N SER A 110 -17.24 3.52 26.79
CA SER A 110 -18.50 3.02 27.32
C SER A 110 -18.39 3.01 28.84
N ASN A 111 -19.03 4.01 29.45
CA ASN A 111 -19.36 4.04 30.87
C ASN A 111 -19.74 2.64 31.35
N ASP A 112 -19.28 2.32 32.55
CA ASP A 112 -19.60 1.12 33.34
C ASP A 112 -21.12 1.07 33.61
N VAL A 113 -21.91 0.79 32.57
CA VAL A 113 -23.35 0.59 32.68
C VAL A 113 -23.53 -0.84 33.12
N ASN A 114 -23.75 -1.02 34.42
CA ASN A 114 -24.20 -2.27 35.01
C ASN A 114 -25.61 -2.58 34.46
N ILE A 115 -25.66 -3.24 33.31
CA ILE A 115 -26.90 -3.71 32.70
C ILE A 115 -27.35 -4.92 33.52
N LYS A 116 -28.17 -4.70 34.54
CA LYS A 116 -28.90 -5.79 35.19
C LYS A 116 -29.93 -6.34 34.21
N LEU A 117 -29.78 -7.62 33.87
CA LEU A 117 -30.77 -8.35 33.08
C LEU A 117 -32.10 -8.40 33.86
N PRO A 118 -33.26 -8.14 33.23
CA PRO A 118 -34.55 -8.35 33.89
C PRO A 118 -34.71 -9.83 34.24
N GLU A 119 -35.14 -10.10 35.47
CA GLU A 119 -35.32 -11.46 35.97
C GLU A 119 -36.54 -12.09 35.28
N ILE A 120 -36.30 -13.08 34.42
CA ILE A 120 -37.35 -13.83 33.74
C ILE A 120 -37.76 -14.99 34.65
N PRO A 121 -39.01 -15.06 35.11
CA PRO A 121 -39.45 -16.16 35.96
C PRO A 121 -39.45 -17.48 35.18
N LEU A 122 -38.89 -18.52 35.78
CA LEU A 122 -38.88 -19.87 35.19
C LEU A 122 -40.30 -20.45 35.14
N PRO A 123 -40.67 -21.17 34.07
CA PRO A 123 -41.95 -21.86 34.01
C PRO A 123 -42.02 -22.94 35.09
N LYS A 124 -43.12 -22.93 35.85
CA LYS A 124 -43.41 -24.02 36.79
C LYS A 124 -44.08 -25.15 36.01
N PHE A 125 -43.36 -26.25 35.86
CA PHE A 125 -43.94 -27.50 35.36
C PHE A 125 -44.49 -28.29 36.55
N SER A 126 -45.81 -28.43 36.63
CA SER A 126 -46.48 -29.45 37.45
C SER A 126 -46.80 -30.63 36.55
N GLY A 127 -46.11 -31.75 36.76
CA GLY A 127 -46.35 -33.01 36.07
C GLY A 127 -47.70 -33.64 36.40
#